data_AF-A0A821UXM5-F1
#
_entry.id   AF-A0A821UXM5-F1
#
_cell.length_a   1.000
_cell.length_b   1.000
_cell.length_c   1.000
_cell.angle_alpha   90.00
_cell.angle_beta   90.00
_cell.angle_gamma   90.00
#
_symmetry.space_group_name_H-M   'P 1'
#
loop_
_entity.id
_entity.type
_entity.pdbx_description
1 polymer ?
#
loop_
_entity_poly.entity_id
_entity_poly.type
_entity_poly.pdbx_seq_one_letter_code
_entity_poly.pdbx_strand_id
1 'polypeptide(L)' 'TTTTTDTTTTSETITTTTETTTTTDTTTTTETTTTTETTTTTETTTTTDTTTTTETATTT' A
#
# COMPACT_ATOMS: atom_id res chain seq x y z
N THR A 1 -7.57 3.66 2.28
CA THR A 1 -8.10 4.88 2.93
C THR A 1 -7.45 6.07 2.27
N THR A 2 -8.23 7.00 1.71
CA THR A 2 -7.69 8.19 1.04
C THR A 2 -7.75 9.37 2.01
N THR A 3 -6.61 10.03 2.24
CA THR A 3 -6.52 11.25 3.06
C THR A 3 -6.04 12.39 2.18
N THR A 4 -6.89 13.37 1.92
CA THR A 4 -6.54 14.60 1.18
C THR A 4 -6.19 15.69 2.18
N THR A 5 -5.02 16.33 2.03
CA THR A 5 -4.65 17.52 2.82
C THR A 5 -4.51 18.70 1.87
N ASP A 6 -5.46 19.63 1.93
CA ASP A 6 -5.40 20.89 1.17
C ASP A 6 -4.77 21.99 2.04
N THR A 7 -3.77 22.68 1.50
CA THR A 7 -3.18 23.89 2.11
C THR A 7 -3.34 25.09 1.17
N THR A 8 -4.05 26.12 1.62
CA THR A 8 -4.26 27.37 0.87
C THR A 8 -3.36 28.48 1.41
N THR A 9 -2.59 29.16 0.54
CA THR A 9 -1.79 30.35 0.91
C THR A 9 -2.20 31.51 -0.01
N THR A 10 -2.62 32.66 0.54
CA THR A 10 -3.17 33.78 -0.25
C THR A 10 -2.10 34.80 -0.66
N SER A 11 -1.66 34.77 -1.93
CA SER A 11 -1.10 35.89 -2.70
C SER A 11 -1.00 35.45 -4.17
N GLU A 12 -1.95 35.88 -5.01
CA GLU A 12 -2.31 35.22 -6.29
C GLU A 12 -2.73 33.76 -6.02
N THR A 13 -3.97 33.36 -6.33
CA THR A 13 -4.54 32.11 -5.78
C THR A 13 -3.97 30.86 -6.45
N ILE A 14 -2.69 30.55 -6.21
CA ILE A 14 -2.09 29.26 -6.55
C ILE A 14 -2.68 28.23 -5.59
N THR A 15 -3.48 27.30 -6.14
CA THR A 15 -4.02 26.18 -5.37
C THR A 15 -3.13 24.97 -5.61
N THR A 16 -2.47 24.50 -4.55
CA THR A 16 -1.69 23.26 -4.57
C THR A 16 -2.48 22.17 -3.84
N THR A 17 -2.86 21.12 -4.56
CA THR A 17 -3.51 19.94 -3.99
C THR A 17 -2.48 18.82 -3.91
N THR A 18 -2.32 18.23 -2.73
CA THR A 18 -1.48 17.04 -2.54
C THR A 18 -2.35 15.86 -2.17
N GLU A 19 -2.39 14.86 -3.05
CA GLU A 19 -3.10 13.61 -2.84
C GLU A 19 -2.11 12.54 -2.39
N THR A 20 -2.40 11.89 -1.26
CA THR A 20 -1.62 10.75 -0.80
C THR A 20 -2.51 9.52 -0.78
N THR A 21 -2.12 8.53 -1.59
CA THR A 21 -2.78 7.22 -1.64
C THR A 21 -1.82 6.17 -1.10
N THR A 22 -2.25 5.43 -0.08
CA THR A 22 -1.51 4.29 0.47
C THR A 22 -2.30 3.01 0.21
N THR A 23 -1.65 2.05 -0.43
CA THR A 23 -2.17 0.71 -0.71
C THR A 23 -1.37 -0.31 0.09
N THR A 24 -2.06 -1.19 0.80
CA THR A 24 -1.45 -2.28 1.58
C THR A 24 -2.01 -3.60 1.07
N ASP A 25 -1.14 -4.42 0.49
CA ASP A 25 -1.47 -5.73 -0.04
C ASP A 25 -0.89 -6.81 0.88
N THR A 26 -1.69 -7.80 1.25
CA THR A 26 -1.25 -8.94 2.06
C THR A 26 -1.55 -10.23 1.33
N THR A 27 -0.51 -11.02 1.07
CA THR A 27 -0.61 -12.33 0.42
C THR A 27 -0.14 -13.41 1.38
N THR A 28 -0.96 -14.43 1.59
CA THR A 28 -0.60 -15.62 2.39
C THR A 28 -0.53 -16.83 1.49
N THR A 29 0.61 -17.52 1.49
CA THR A 29 0.83 -18.77 0.78
C THR A 29 1.01 -19.89 1.79
N THR A 30 0.26 -20.97 1.62
CA THR A 30 0.39 -22.19 2.44
C THR A 30 0.82 -23.33 1.53
N GLU A 31 2.02 -23.87 1.77
CA GLU A 31 2.55 -25.03 1.07
C GLU A 31 2.48 -26.25 1.98
N THR A 32 1.99 -27.37 1.44
CA THR A 32 1.91 -28.65 2.16
C THR A 32 2.74 -29.69 1.42
N THR A 33 3.77 -30.20 2.07
CA THR A 33 4.62 -31.26 1.54
C THR A 33 4.41 -32.54 2.34
N THR A 34 4.12 -33.64 1.64
CA THR A 34 4.01 -34.97 2.24
C THR A 34 5.16 -35.83 1.73
N THR A 35 5.99 -36.36 2.63
CA THR A 35 7.04 -37.32 2.27
C THR A 35 6.53 -38.76 2.43
N THR A 36 7.11 -39.68 1.66
CA THR A 36 6.68 -41.10 1.52
C THR A 36 6.67 -41.88 2.85
N GLU A 37 7.29 -41.35 3.91
CA GLU A 37 7.33 -41.92 5.27
C GLU A 37 6.27 -41.33 6.22
N THR A 38 5.10 -40.92 5.71
CA THR A 38 3.94 -40.38 6.49
C THR A 38 4.16 -39.05 7.22
N THR A 39 5.32 -38.41 7.09
CA THR A 39 5.53 -37.08 7.68
C THR A 39 4.94 -36.01 6.74
N THR A 40 4.05 -35.18 7.28
CA THR A 40 3.48 -34.02 6.57
C THR A 40 4.04 -32.75 7.20
N THR A 41 4.67 -31.89 6.40
CA THR A 41 5.08 -30.54 6.80
C THR A 41 4.20 -29.52 6.10
N THR A 42 3.68 -28.58 6.87
CA THR A 42 2.92 -27.43 6.35
C THR A 42 3.70 -26.17 6.65
N GLU A 43 4.11 -25.47 5.60
CA GLU A 43 4.78 -24.18 5.68
C GLU A 43 3.79 -23.09 5.29
N THR A 44 3.73 -22.04 6.12
CA THR A 44 2.89 -20.87 5.85
C THR A 44 3.77 -19.65 5.80
N THR A 45 3.78 -18.98 4.66
CA THR A 45 4.49 -17.72 4.45
C THR A 45 3.48 -16.62 4.22
N THR A 46 3.62 -15.51 4.94
CA THR A 46 2.79 -14.31 4.76
C THR A 46 3.68 -13.15 4.35
N THR A 47 3.36 -12.51 3.24
CA THR A 47 4.03 -11.32 2.72
C THR A 47 3.07 -10.15 2.79
N THR A 48 3.54 -9.03 3.33
CA THR A 48 2.78 -7.79 3.43
C THR A 48 3.55 -6.68 2.71
N ASP A 49 2.99 -6.19 1.62
CA ASP A 49 3.55 -5.11 0.81
C ASP A 49 2.75 -3.83 1.06
N THR A 50 3.46 -2.71 1.25
CA THR A 50 2.84 -1.40 1.40
C THR A 50 3.46 -0.42 0.42
N THR A 51 2.62 0.14 -0.45
CA THR A 51 3.02 1.14 -1.44
C THR A 51 2.32 2.45 -1.14
N THR A 52 3.08 3.54 -1.04
CA THR A 52 2.57 4.90 -0.88
C THR A 52 2.90 5.72 -2.11
N THR A 53 1.88 6.30 -2.72
CA THR A 53 2.01 7.24 -3.85
C THR A 53 1.55 8.62 -3.42
N THR A 54 2.39 9.62 -3.63
CA THR A 54 2.07 11.03 -3.39
C THR A 54 2.04 11.76 -4.73
N GLU A 55 0.89 12.33 -5.06
CA GLU A 55 0.71 13.17 -6.24
C GLU A 55 0.53 14.62 -5.79
N THR A 56 1.27 15.53 -6.42
CA THR A 56 1.19 16.97 -6.15
C THR A 56 0.78 17.67 -7.43
N ALA A 57 -0.42 18.27 -7.41
CA ALA A 57 -0.95 19.07 -8.51
C ALA A 57 -0.96 20.55 -8.11
N THR A 58 -0.46 21.40 -9.00
CA THR A 58 -0.48 22.87 -8.84
C THR A 58 -1.36 23.47 -9.94
N THR A 59 -2.38 24.23 -9.55
CA THR A 59 -3.24 24.97 -10.48
C THR A 59 -3.05 26.48 -10.27
N THR A 60 -2.93 27.23 -11.37
CA THR A 60 -2.75 28.70 -11.40
C THR A 60 -4.04 29.43 -11.67
#